data_AF-A0A350IJ14-F1
#
_entry.id   AF-A0A350IJ14-F1
#
_cell.length_a   1.000
_cell.length_b   1.000
_cell.length_c   1.000
_cell.angle_alpha   90.00
_cell.angle_beta   90.00
_cell.angle_gamma   90.00
#
_symmetry.space_group_name_H-M   'P 1'
#
loop_
_entity.id
_entity.type
_entity.pdbx_description
1 polymer ?
#
loop_
_entity_poly.entity_id
_entity_poly.type
_entity_poly.pdbx_seq_one_letter_code
_entity_poly.pdbx_strand_id
1 'polypeptide(L)' 'KVKKIVCIGEEAEAISKHFCTMKPTIICETMSEAIWEAYNSAESGDVVLFSPACKSFDMFMNFEHRGDVFKEIVNKLT' A
#
# COMPACT_ATOMS: atom_id res chain seq x y z
N LYS A 1 10.70 -10.44 -7.64
CA LYS A 1 10.41 -11.07 -6.32
C LYS A 1 9.99 -9.97 -5.35
N VAL A 2 8.95 -10.17 -4.53
CA VAL A 2 8.48 -9.12 -3.58
C VAL A 2 9.49 -8.92 -2.45
N LYS A 3 9.87 -7.65 -2.19
CA LYS A 3 10.79 -7.22 -1.11
C LYS A 3 10.04 -7.06 0.22
N LYS A 4 8.93 -6.32 0.21
CA LYS A 4 8.08 -6.02 1.37
C LYS A 4 6.63 -5.89 0.94
N ILE A 5 5.70 -6.15 1.85
CA ILE A 5 4.25 -5.98 1.66
C ILE A 5 3.77 -4.91 2.64
N VAL A 6 3.01 -3.93 2.15
CA VAL A 6 2.36 -2.90 2.96
C VAL A 6 0.86 -3.06 2.78
N CYS A 7 0.15 -3.28 3.89
CA CYS A 7 -1.26 -3.60 3.92
C CYS A 7 -2.06 -2.43 4.51
N ILE A 8 -3.20 -2.11 3.91
CA ILE A 8 -4.15 -1.09 4.40
C ILE A 8 -5.59 -1.57 4.22
N GLY A 9 -6.50 -0.96 4.98
CA GLY A 9 -7.94 -1.26 4.92
C GLY A 9 -8.33 -2.51 5.70
N GLU A 10 -9.58 -2.91 5.57
CA GLU A 10 -10.21 -3.95 6.41
C GLU A 10 -9.52 -5.32 6.31
N GLU A 11 -9.06 -5.67 5.11
CA GLU A 11 -8.39 -6.95 4.84
C GLU A 11 -6.90 -6.97 5.23
N ALA A 12 -6.36 -5.85 5.75
CA ALA A 12 -4.94 -5.74 6.03
C ALA A 12 -4.45 -6.79 7.03
N GLU A 13 -5.24 -7.09 8.05
CA GLU A 13 -4.92 -8.14 9.02
C GLU A 13 -4.89 -9.54 8.40
N ALA A 14 -5.86 -9.87 7.55
CA ALA A 14 -5.95 -11.18 6.92
C ALA A 14 -4.75 -11.41 6.00
N ILE A 15 -4.41 -10.41 5.18
CA ILE A 15 -3.23 -10.42 4.31
C ILE A 15 -1.95 -10.51 5.13
N SER A 16 -1.82 -9.70 6.19
CA SER A 16 -0.65 -9.73 7.06
C SER A 16 -0.45 -11.10 7.71
N LYS A 17 -1.50 -11.69 8.31
CA LYS A 17 -1.45 -13.04 8.89
C LYS A 17 -1.03 -14.11 7.89
N HIS A 18 -1.42 -13.97 6.62
CA HIS A 18 -1.06 -14.93 5.58
C HIS A 18 0.40 -14.80 5.13
N PHE A 19 0.92 -13.56 5.00
CA PHE A 19 2.23 -13.32 4.40
C PHE A 19 3.35 -13.00 5.39
N CYS A 20 3.05 -12.68 6.66
CA CYS A 20 4.05 -12.25 7.64
C CYS A 20 5.17 -13.27 7.89
N THR A 21 4.90 -14.57 7.70
CA THR A 21 5.91 -15.64 7.83
C THR A 21 6.77 -15.81 6.58
N MET A 22 6.32 -15.30 5.42
CA MET A 22 7.00 -15.43 4.13
C MET A 22 7.73 -14.16 3.71
N LYS A 23 7.22 -12.99 4.12
CA LYS A 23 7.70 -11.68 3.69
C LYS A 23 7.56 -10.65 4.82
N PRO A 24 8.51 -9.69 4.92
CA PRO A 24 8.31 -8.51 5.74
C PRO A 24 6.98 -7.85 5.36
N THR A 25 6.09 -7.73 6.34
CA THR A 25 4.74 -7.21 6.15
C THR A 25 4.44 -6.20 7.23
N ILE A 26 3.83 -5.09 6.86
CA ILE A 26 3.41 -4.03 7.79
C ILE A 26 1.99 -3.60 7.47
N ILE A 27 1.22 -3.30 8.52
CA ILE A 27 -0.14 -2.75 8.42
C ILE A 27 -0.04 -1.26 8.69
N CYS A 28 -0.67 -0.45 7.84
CA CYS A 28 -0.83 0.99 8.02
C CYS A 28 -2.32 1.35 8.08
N GLU A 29 -2.64 2.48 8.71
CA GLU A 29 -4.04 2.90 8.87
C GLU A 29 -4.52 3.70 7.65
N THR A 30 -3.62 4.47 7.04
CA THR A 30 -3.94 5.35 5.90
C THR A 30 -3.13 5.02 4.65
N MET A 31 -3.66 5.40 3.48
CA MET A 31 -2.91 5.25 2.22
C MET A 31 -1.64 6.11 2.20
N SER A 32 -1.67 7.29 2.84
CA SER A 32 -0.50 8.17 2.97
C SER A 32 0.61 7.49 3.74
N GLU A 33 0.30 6.91 4.90
CA GLU A 33 1.27 6.15 5.70
C GLU A 33 1.84 4.97 4.92
N ALA A 34 1.00 4.22 4.21
CA ALA A 34 1.44 3.07 3.44
C ALA A 34 2.39 3.44 2.30
N ILE A 35 2.09 4.53 1.59
CA ILE A 35 2.96 5.04 0.51
C ILE A 35 4.28 5.53 1.09
N TRP A 36 4.27 6.27 2.20
CA TRP A 36 5.48 6.72 2.89
C TRP A 36 6.36 5.55 3.35
N GLU A 37 5.75 4.53 3.96
CA GLU A 37 6.45 3.35 4.42
C GLU A 37 7.07 2.55 3.26
N ALA A 38 6.33 2.43 2.15
CA ALA A 38 6.83 1.79 0.94
C ALA A 38 7.99 2.58 0.32
N TYR A 39 7.88 3.91 0.26
CA TYR A 39 8.93 4.80 -0.24
C TYR A 39 10.21 4.71 0.60
N ASN A 40 10.10 4.81 1.93
CA ASN A 40 11.24 4.73 2.84
C ASN A 40 11.90 3.35 2.87
N SER A 41 11.17 2.29 2.49
CA SER A 41 11.69 0.92 2.41
C SER A 41 12.31 0.58 1.04
N ALA A 42 12.07 1.43 0.03
CA ALA A 42 12.54 1.25 -1.33
C ALA A 42 13.94 1.85 -1.50
N GLU A 43 14.75 1.21 -2.34
CA GLU A 43 16.05 1.73 -2.76
C GLU A 43 16.02 2.14 -4.23
N SER A 44 17.03 2.87 -4.68
CA SER A 44 17.16 3.23 -6.10
C SER A 44 17.13 1.97 -6.98
N GLY A 45 16.18 1.90 -7.90
CA GLY A 45 15.96 0.75 -8.78
C GLY A 45 14.86 -0.21 -8.31
N ASP A 46 14.34 -0.06 -7.10
CA ASP A 46 13.15 -0.77 -6.65
C ASP A 46 11.88 -0.19 -7.31
N VAL A 47 10.84 -1.02 -7.38
CA VAL A 47 9.51 -0.62 -7.85
C VAL A 47 8.52 -0.72 -6.70
N VAL A 48 7.85 0.39 -6.40
CA VAL A 48 6.68 0.42 -5.50
C VAL A 48 5.43 0.21 -6.35
N LEU A 49 4.76 -0.92 -6.16
CA LEU A 49 3.54 -1.28 -6.89
C LEU A 49 2.32 -1.16 -5.97
N PHE A 50 1.36 -0.30 -6.36
CA PHE A 50 0.05 -0.27 -5.75
C PHE A 50 -0.91 -1.19 -6.51
N SER A 51 -1.21 -2.34 -5.91
CA SER A 51 -2.11 -3.37 -6.47
C SER A 51 -3.23 -3.71 -5.49
N PRO A 52 -4.27 -2.88 -5.37
CA PRO A 52 -5.35 -3.10 -4.43
C PRO A 52 -6.23 -4.28 -4.91
N ALA A 53 -6.05 -5.44 -4.28
CA ALA A 53 -6.74 -6.69 -4.61
C ALA A 53 -8.22 -6.73 -4.19
N CYS A 54 -8.74 -5.68 -3.53
CA CYS A 54 -10.08 -5.65 -2.95
C CYS A 54 -10.92 -4.43 -3.39
N LYS A 55 -12.24 -4.56 -3.22
CA LYS A 55 -13.23 -3.49 -3.43
C LYS A 55 -12.89 -2.28 -2.56
N SER A 56 -12.95 -1.09 -3.14
CA SER A 56 -12.45 0.16 -2.56
C SER A 56 -13.42 0.86 -1.58
N PHE A 57 -14.53 0.23 -1.21
CA PHE A 57 -15.71 0.95 -0.74
C PHE A 57 -15.59 1.55 0.67
N ASP A 58 -14.64 1.12 1.50
CA ASP A 58 -14.53 1.63 2.88
C ASP A 58 -13.61 2.85 3.00
N MET A 59 -12.69 3.07 2.05
CA MET A 59 -11.73 4.18 2.09
C MET A 59 -11.89 5.18 0.93
N PHE A 60 -12.57 4.82 -0.16
CA PHE A 60 -12.64 5.64 -1.36
C PHE A 60 -14.01 5.55 -2.05
N MET A 61 -14.44 6.67 -2.65
CA MET A 61 -15.73 6.75 -3.35
C MET A 61 -15.84 5.75 -4.51
N ASN A 62 -14.74 5.55 -5.25
CA ASN A 62 -14.66 4.62 -6.38
C ASN A 62 -13.18 4.30 -6.71
N PHE A 63 -12.95 3.49 -7.74
CA PHE A 63 -11.62 3.08 -8.17
C PHE A 63 -10.78 4.23 -8.74
N GLU A 64 -11.42 5.22 -9.38
CA GLU A 64 -10.76 6.41 -9.96
C GLU A 64 -10.25 7.32 -8.85
N HIS A 65 -11.11 7.65 -7.88
CA HIS A 65 -10.79 8.44 -6.70
C HIS A 65 -9.61 7.80 -5.92
N ARG A 66 -9.60 6.48 -5.77
CA ARG A 66 -8.46 5.77 -5.17
C ARG A 66 -7.16 5.98 -5.95
N GLY A 67 -7.22 5.90 -7.28
CA GLY A 67 -6.07 6.16 -8.15
C GLY A 67 -5.61 7.63 -8.11
N ASP A 68 -6.54 8.57 -8.02
CA ASP A 68 -6.25 9.99 -7.92
C ASP A 68 -5.56 10.34 -6.60
N VAL A 69 -6.08 9.86 -5.48
CA VAL A 69 -5.43 10.05 -4.17
C VAL A 69 -4.05 9.38 -4.14
N PHE A 70 -3.87 8.21 -4.77
CA PHE A 70 -2.55 7.57 -4.88
C PHE A 70 -1.55 8.46 -5.63
N LYS A 71 -1.93 8.94 -6.82
CA LYS A 71 -1.11 9.87 -7.63
C LYS A 71 -0.81 11.15 -6.87
N GLU A 72 -1.79 11.72 -6.18
CA GLU A 72 -1.62 12.95 -5.40
C GLU A 72 -0.56 12.77 -4.31
N ILE A 73 -0.63 11.69 -3.54
CA ILE A 73 0.34 11.42 -2.47
C ILE A 73 1.73 11.18 -3.06
N VAL A 74 1.84 10.36 -4.11
CA VAL A 74 3.13 10.08 -4.78
C VAL A 74 3.78 11.36 -5.30
N ASN A 75 3.00 12.26 -5.91
CA ASN A 75 3.50 13.55 -6.40
C ASN A 75 3.98 14.49 -5.30
N LYS A 76 3.64 14.24 -4.02
CA LYS A 76 4.10 15.02 -2.86
C LYS A 76 5.36 14.44 -2.19
N LEU A 77 5.84 13.28 -2.63
CA LEU A 77 7.07 12.66 -2.09
C LEU A 77 8.36 13.32 -2.60
N THR A 78 8.23 14.19 -3.62
CA THR A 78 9.33 14.87 -4.32
C THR A 78 9.04 16.37 -4.37
#